data_AF-S0FGH6-F1
#
_entry.id   AF-S0FGH6-F1
#
_cell.length_a   1.000
_cell.length_b   1.000
_cell.length_c   1.000
_cell.angle_alpha   90.00
_cell.angle_beta   90.00
_cell.angle_gamma   90.00
#
_symmetry.space_group_name_H-M   'P 1'
#
loop_
_entity.id
_entity.type
_entity.pdbx_description
1 polymer ?
#
loop_
_entity_poly.entity_id
_entity_poly.type
_entity_poly.pdbx_seq_one_letter_code
_entity_poly.pdbx_strand_id
1 'polypeptide(L)'
;MEEIYFFQHSYLYNIEPGGLKTEYIESLTSYITRLSEAHSVYTGTLLNRVLAQRLNREYISKYAVNGGNGFLDSAHALNGTHKNASDFAGIISALTCRNDIQYMTMTTWRDVIPAKGLLKGTLSWCPECYEELRKSSLPIFSPLLWNFKVAEICEKHGIRLASVCPNCNSKIPYLHRKGCNGFCPKCNAWLGDSPKDNNNKSGSDIKYQSWVNSNIGELLRLAPTLNCFPKRENLTNNINYLIYNTCNGILDFGRFTGFSKATVSDWSSGKSIPTLDKLLFIGYRFGVMLKDMLINADITAKTSRLIGGEASIVTENKYIGRKKLCYDQVREELEKYLRKDKNIPMSQVAQKIGINKRVLYRIFPDLCKQISKNHKQSLEKSGIERAQKVKQEIDYTIENLLANGQYPGRRKIEMNLSNKIILREKVAKEAWKSKLGMNGLGK
;
A
#
# COMPACT_ATOMS: atom_id res chain seq x y z
N MET A 1 -22.30 -27.68 44.07
CA MET A 1 -22.49 -26.98 42.79
C MET A 1 -21.11 -26.64 42.29
N GLU A 2 -20.67 -27.32 41.23
CA GLU A 2 -19.37 -27.08 40.59
C GLU A 2 -19.35 -25.69 39.96
N GLU A 3 -18.29 -24.92 40.22
CA GLU A 3 -18.00 -23.68 39.50
C GLU A 3 -17.74 -24.01 38.03
N ILE A 4 -18.67 -23.63 37.15
CA ILE A 4 -18.48 -23.73 35.70
C ILE A 4 -17.54 -22.59 35.29
N TYR A 5 -16.25 -22.92 35.12
CA TYR A 5 -15.27 -22.03 34.51
C TYR A 5 -15.59 -21.88 33.02
N PHE A 6 -16.11 -20.71 32.62
CA PHE A 6 -16.24 -20.36 31.21
C PHE A 6 -14.85 -20.04 30.66
N PHE A 7 -14.25 -20.98 29.93
CA PHE A 7 -13.05 -20.69 29.14
C PHE A 7 -13.39 -19.61 28.10
N GLN A 8 -12.61 -18.53 28.07
CA GLN A 8 -12.74 -17.49 27.07
C GLN A 8 -12.21 -18.03 25.75
N HIS A 9 -13.11 -18.45 24.84
CA HIS A 9 -12.72 -18.99 23.54
C HIS A 9 -12.37 -17.85 22.59
N SER A 10 -11.29 -18.02 21.81
CA SER A 10 -10.91 -17.06 20.77
C SER A 10 -12.00 -16.95 19.72
N TYR A 11 -12.41 -15.73 19.36
CA TYR A 11 -13.44 -15.50 18.34
C TYR A 11 -12.94 -15.85 16.93
N LEU A 12 -11.66 -15.64 16.65
CA LEU A 12 -10.97 -16.06 15.44
C LEU A 12 -9.91 -17.10 15.78
N TYR A 13 -9.65 -18.04 14.86
CA TYR A 13 -8.59 -19.02 15.00
C TYR A 13 -7.25 -18.40 15.37
N ASN A 14 -6.62 -18.98 16.38
CA ASN A 14 -5.30 -18.62 16.88
C ASN A 14 -4.20 -19.21 15.95
N ILE A 15 -4.16 -18.76 14.71
CA ILE A 15 -3.13 -19.21 13.75
C ILE A 15 -1.81 -18.47 14.02
N GLU A 16 -0.69 -19.17 13.91
CA GLU A 16 0.64 -18.58 14.09
C GLU A 16 1.05 -17.73 12.87
N PRO A 17 1.54 -16.48 13.08
CA PRO A 17 2.14 -15.68 12.03
C PRO A 17 3.29 -16.40 11.33
N GLY A 18 3.33 -16.35 10.00
CA GLY A 18 4.47 -16.88 9.25
C GLY A 18 5.77 -16.15 9.62
N GLY A 19 6.88 -16.88 9.80
CA GLY A 19 8.20 -16.28 10.01
C GLY A 19 8.32 -15.40 11.27
N LEU A 20 7.52 -15.64 12.31
CA LEU A 20 7.60 -14.89 13.56
C LEU A 20 9.04 -14.89 14.12
N LYS A 21 9.51 -13.74 14.62
CA LYS A 21 10.89 -13.51 15.09
C LYS A 21 11.98 -13.71 14.03
N THR A 22 11.64 -13.68 12.74
CA THR A 22 12.60 -13.68 11.62
C THR A 22 12.47 -12.39 10.79
N GLU A 23 13.46 -12.14 9.95
CA GLU A 23 13.44 -11.09 8.92
C GLU A 23 12.32 -11.28 7.88
N TYR A 24 11.76 -12.48 7.79
CA TYR A 24 10.68 -12.85 6.87
C TYR A 24 9.33 -12.94 7.58
N ILE A 25 9.15 -12.25 8.72
CA ILE A 25 7.85 -12.17 9.40
C ILE A 25 6.75 -11.75 8.43
N GLU A 26 5.61 -12.44 8.54
CA GLU A 26 4.43 -12.21 7.73
C GLU A 26 3.90 -10.77 7.87
N SER A 27 3.36 -10.20 6.79
CA SER A 27 2.65 -8.92 6.84
C SER A 27 1.23 -9.06 7.38
N LEU A 28 0.72 -8.06 8.09
CA LEU A 28 -0.64 -8.09 8.65
C LEU A 28 -1.70 -8.34 7.57
N THR A 29 -1.53 -7.77 6.37
CA THR A 29 -2.45 -8.01 5.24
C THR A 29 -2.43 -9.45 4.74
N SER A 30 -1.26 -10.09 4.73
CA SER A 30 -1.12 -11.51 4.40
C SER A 30 -1.79 -12.38 5.47
N TYR A 31 -1.58 -12.05 6.75
CA TYR A 31 -2.16 -12.78 7.86
C TYR A 31 -3.67 -12.71 7.87
N ILE A 32 -4.26 -11.54 7.60
CA ILE A 32 -5.72 -11.39 7.45
C ILE A 32 -6.25 -12.31 6.33
N THR A 33 -5.50 -12.46 5.24
CA THR A 33 -5.87 -13.33 4.11
C THR A 33 -5.83 -14.80 4.54
N ARG A 34 -4.74 -15.27 5.16
CA ARG A 34 -4.63 -16.62 5.74
C ARG A 34 -5.68 -16.91 6.79
N LEU A 35 -5.98 -15.95 7.66
CA LEU A 35 -7.01 -16.08 8.68
C LEU A 35 -8.38 -16.28 8.03
N SER A 36 -8.67 -15.55 6.97
CA SER A 36 -9.92 -15.72 6.21
C SER A 36 -10.02 -17.10 5.56
N GLU A 37 -8.91 -17.57 4.97
CA GLU A 37 -8.80 -18.93 4.39
C GLU A 37 -9.03 -20.01 5.45
N ALA A 38 -8.41 -19.87 6.63
CA ALA A 38 -8.60 -20.82 7.73
C ALA A 38 -10.07 -20.91 8.16
N HIS A 39 -10.79 -19.77 8.17
CA HIS A 39 -12.24 -19.71 8.45
C HIS A 39 -13.13 -20.10 7.26
N SER A 40 -12.57 -20.50 6.11
CA SER A 40 -13.32 -20.80 4.88
C SER A 40 -14.23 -19.64 4.42
N VAL A 41 -13.80 -18.40 4.65
CA VAL A 41 -14.53 -17.19 4.25
C VAL A 41 -13.70 -16.32 3.33
N TYR A 42 -14.38 -15.55 2.48
CA TYR A 42 -13.72 -14.50 1.71
C TYR A 42 -13.09 -13.44 2.62
N THR A 43 -11.91 -12.94 2.26
CA THR A 43 -11.21 -11.86 2.99
C THR A 43 -12.10 -10.64 3.20
N GLY A 44 -12.87 -10.25 2.18
CA GLY A 44 -13.79 -9.13 2.32
C GLY A 44 -14.96 -9.41 3.28
N THR A 45 -15.31 -10.66 3.53
CA THR A 45 -16.32 -11.04 4.54
C THR A 45 -15.75 -10.84 5.94
N LEU A 46 -14.54 -11.35 6.22
CA LEU A 46 -13.86 -11.14 7.49
C LEU A 46 -13.67 -9.64 7.76
N LEU A 47 -13.15 -8.89 6.80
CA LEU A 47 -12.93 -7.45 6.94
C LEU A 47 -14.24 -6.70 7.24
N ASN A 48 -15.30 -6.89 6.45
CA ASN A 48 -16.51 -6.07 6.55
C ASN A 48 -17.46 -6.50 7.68
N ARG A 49 -17.55 -7.80 7.97
CA ARG A 49 -18.49 -8.31 8.97
C ARG A 49 -17.89 -8.46 10.35
N VAL A 50 -16.57 -8.63 10.45
CA VAL A 50 -15.90 -8.93 11.71
C VAL A 50 -15.04 -7.76 12.18
N LEU A 51 -14.12 -7.28 11.34
CA LEU A 51 -13.18 -6.21 11.75
C LEU A 51 -13.82 -4.82 11.71
N ALA A 52 -14.54 -4.48 10.63
CA ALA A 52 -15.15 -3.16 10.45
C ALA A 52 -16.17 -2.81 11.54
N GLN A 53 -16.98 -3.79 11.98
CA GLN A 53 -17.98 -3.60 13.03
C GLN A 53 -17.33 -3.26 14.38
N ARG A 54 -16.15 -3.81 14.67
CA ARG A 54 -15.43 -3.62 15.94
C ARG A 54 -14.54 -2.38 15.98
N LEU A 55 -14.13 -1.87 14.82
CA LEU A 55 -13.36 -0.63 14.71
C LEU A 55 -14.18 0.62 15.09
N ASN A 56 -15.51 0.53 15.12
CA ASN A 56 -16.44 1.63 15.43
C ASN A 56 -16.09 2.95 14.72
N ARG A 57 -15.60 2.88 13.48
CA ARG A 57 -15.22 4.05 12.69
C ARG A 57 -16.18 4.23 11.52
N GLU A 58 -16.89 5.34 11.53
CA GLU A 58 -17.87 5.71 10.51
C GLU A 58 -17.34 5.61 9.07
N TYR A 59 -16.04 5.87 8.86
CA TYR A 59 -15.48 5.81 7.51
C TYR A 59 -15.41 4.39 6.96
N ILE A 60 -15.22 3.36 7.81
CA ILE A 60 -15.18 1.96 7.36
C ILE A 60 -16.60 1.42 7.19
N SER A 61 -17.51 1.78 8.10
CA SER A 61 -18.92 1.39 7.99
C SER A 61 -19.59 1.99 6.74
N LYS A 62 -19.24 3.23 6.36
CA LYS A 62 -19.72 3.85 5.11
C LYS A 62 -19.32 3.06 3.86
N TYR A 63 -18.11 2.49 3.79
CA TYR A 63 -17.71 1.64 2.64
C TYR A 63 -18.33 0.24 2.69
N ALA A 64 -18.50 -0.34 3.89
CA ALA A 64 -19.16 -1.63 4.07
C ALA A 64 -20.65 -1.57 3.68
N VAL A 65 -21.32 -0.43 3.92
CA VAL A 65 -22.73 -0.18 3.62
C VAL A 65 -22.96 0.25 2.17
N ASN A 66 -22.15 1.19 1.65
CA ASN A 66 -22.38 1.77 0.33
C ASN A 66 -21.81 0.94 -0.83
N GLY A 67 -20.99 -0.08 -0.53
CA GLY A 67 -20.27 -0.86 -1.52
C GLY A 67 -19.10 -0.08 -2.12
N GLY A 68 -17.90 -0.65 -2.08
CA GLY A 68 -16.70 -0.06 -2.67
C GLY A 68 -15.40 -0.67 -2.15
N ASN A 69 -14.30 -0.38 -2.84
CA ASN A 69 -12.96 -0.85 -2.47
C ASN A 69 -12.13 0.19 -1.70
N GLY A 70 -12.68 1.36 -1.34
CA GLY A 70 -11.89 2.48 -0.81
C GLY A 70 -11.04 2.16 0.42
N PHE A 71 -11.52 1.31 1.33
CA PHE A 71 -10.73 0.78 2.44
C PHE A 71 -9.62 -0.18 1.98
N LEU A 72 -9.94 -1.10 1.06
CA LEU A 72 -9.02 -2.07 0.48
C LEU A 72 -7.89 -1.38 -0.33
N ASP A 73 -8.19 -0.29 -1.01
CA ASP A 73 -7.24 0.48 -1.83
C ASP A 73 -6.15 1.14 -0.98
N SER A 74 -6.41 1.38 0.31
CA SER A 74 -5.44 1.91 1.27
C SER A 74 -4.89 0.86 2.24
N ALA A 75 -5.13 -0.44 1.98
CA ALA A 75 -4.77 -1.53 2.87
C ALA A 75 -3.27 -1.64 3.17
N HIS A 76 -2.40 -1.12 2.30
CA HIS A 76 -0.95 -1.05 2.54
C HIS A 76 -0.61 -0.34 3.87
N ALA A 77 -1.44 0.62 4.30
CA ALA A 77 -1.23 1.34 5.55
C ALA A 77 -1.33 0.45 6.81
N LEU A 78 -1.97 -0.73 6.71
CA LEU A 78 -2.07 -1.69 7.82
C LEU A 78 -0.73 -2.32 8.18
N ASN A 79 0.22 -2.34 7.26
CA ASN A 79 1.57 -2.88 7.48
C ASN A 79 2.54 -1.78 7.98
N GLY A 80 2.08 -0.53 8.09
CA GLY A 80 2.91 0.65 8.33
C GLY A 80 3.05 1.04 9.81
N THR A 81 3.41 2.30 10.04
CA THR A 81 3.66 2.88 11.37
C THR A 81 2.46 3.63 11.95
N HIS A 82 1.37 3.76 11.20
CA HIS A 82 0.23 4.61 11.55
C HIS A 82 -0.70 3.98 12.59
N LYS A 83 -1.51 4.82 13.25
CA LYS A 83 -2.54 4.39 14.20
C LYS A 83 -3.48 3.32 13.63
N ASN A 84 -3.82 3.38 12.34
CA ASN A 84 -4.65 2.35 11.71
C ASN A 84 -4.00 0.96 11.76
N ALA A 85 -2.67 0.85 11.61
CA ALA A 85 -1.98 -0.43 11.76
C ALA A 85 -2.11 -0.95 13.19
N SER A 86 -1.88 -0.10 14.19
CA SER A 86 -2.04 -0.45 15.61
C SER A 86 -3.47 -0.84 15.99
N ASP A 87 -4.47 -0.07 15.54
CA ASP A 87 -5.88 -0.33 15.83
C ASP A 87 -6.31 -1.69 15.24
N PHE A 88 -5.88 -2.03 14.01
CA PHE A 88 -6.18 -3.32 13.39
C PHE A 88 -5.42 -4.48 14.05
N ALA A 89 -4.13 -4.31 14.33
CA ALA A 89 -3.33 -5.32 15.01
C ALA A 89 -3.92 -5.63 16.40
N GLY A 90 -4.31 -4.61 17.17
CA GLY A 90 -4.92 -4.78 18.49
C GLY A 90 -6.27 -5.52 18.45
N ILE A 91 -7.12 -5.22 17.47
CA ILE A 91 -8.40 -5.94 17.31
C ILE A 91 -8.15 -7.39 16.93
N ILE A 92 -7.25 -7.66 15.98
CA ILE A 92 -6.94 -9.03 15.58
C ILE A 92 -6.34 -9.79 16.76
N SER A 93 -5.39 -9.20 17.50
CA SER A 93 -4.84 -9.72 18.75
C SER A 93 -5.92 -10.14 19.74
N ALA A 94 -6.89 -9.28 20.00
CA ALA A 94 -7.99 -9.58 20.91
C ALA A 94 -8.87 -10.72 20.40
N LEU A 95 -9.14 -10.76 19.09
CA LEU A 95 -10.01 -11.78 18.50
C LEU A 95 -9.34 -13.15 18.37
N THR A 96 -8.04 -13.20 18.13
CA THR A 96 -7.27 -14.44 18.02
C THR A 96 -6.63 -14.88 19.35
N CYS A 97 -6.77 -14.08 20.41
CA CYS A 97 -6.08 -14.25 21.69
C CYS A 97 -4.54 -14.33 21.53
N ARG A 98 -3.97 -13.44 20.71
CA ARG A 98 -2.51 -13.36 20.45
C ARG A 98 -1.94 -12.00 20.83
N ASN A 99 -0.70 -11.98 21.29
CA ASN A 99 0.03 -10.77 21.69
C ASN A 99 1.14 -10.35 20.70
N ASP A 100 1.33 -11.07 19.60
CA ASP A 100 2.42 -10.89 18.65
C ASP A 100 2.00 -10.29 17.30
N ILE A 101 0.70 -10.08 17.08
CA ILE A 101 0.14 -9.56 15.82
C ILE A 101 0.76 -8.21 15.42
N GLN A 102 1.09 -7.37 16.41
CA GLN A 102 1.69 -6.06 16.20
C GLN A 102 3.03 -6.12 15.42
N TYR A 103 3.78 -7.22 15.53
CA TYR A 103 5.08 -7.36 14.86
C TYR A 103 4.96 -7.64 13.36
N MET A 104 3.76 -7.93 12.87
CA MET A 104 3.45 -7.99 11.43
C MET A 104 3.23 -6.60 10.80
N THR A 105 3.56 -5.54 11.54
CA THR A 105 3.46 -4.13 11.14
C THR A 105 4.73 -3.38 11.54
N MET A 106 4.85 -2.12 11.11
CA MET A 106 5.95 -1.24 11.51
C MET A 106 5.64 -0.37 12.74
N THR A 107 4.60 -0.67 13.53
CA THR A 107 4.18 0.19 14.65
C THR A 107 5.24 0.33 15.74
N THR A 108 6.10 -0.68 15.94
CA THR A 108 7.25 -0.62 16.85
C THR A 108 8.19 0.54 16.52
N TRP A 109 8.29 0.93 15.24
CA TRP A 109 9.26 1.90 14.74
C TRP A 109 8.65 3.28 14.46
N ARG A 110 7.42 3.53 14.92
CA ARG A 110 6.61 4.69 14.49
C ARG A 110 7.21 6.06 14.81
N ASP A 111 7.98 6.15 15.89
CA ASP A 111 8.53 7.42 16.39
C ASP A 111 9.89 7.76 15.76
N VAL A 112 10.46 6.81 15.00
CA VAL A 112 11.79 6.93 14.36
C VAL A 112 11.77 6.66 12.85
N ILE A 113 10.71 6.06 12.30
CA ILE A 113 10.53 5.84 10.86
C ILE A 113 9.21 6.47 10.42
N PRO A 114 9.24 7.50 9.54
CA PRO A 114 8.01 8.13 9.08
C PRO A 114 7.31 7.24 8.04
N ALA A 115 5.98 7.24 8.05
CA ALA A 115 5.20 6.49 7.06
C ALA A 115 5.36 6.99 5.62
N LYS A 116 5.77 8.26 5.45
CA LYS A 116 5.95 8.87 4.13
C LYS A 116 7.00 8.10 3.33
N GLY A 117 6.55 7.49 2.23
CA GLY A 117 7.46 6.76 1.34
C GLY A 117 7.89 5.39 1.87
N LEU A 118 7.32 4.92 2.99
CA LEU A 118 7.71 3.66 3.62
C LEU A 118 7.32 2.44 2.77
N LEU A 119 6.04 2.33 2.42
CA LEU A 119 5.45 1.14 1.81
C LEU A 119 5.03 1.36 0.36
N LYS A 120 5.11 0.31 -0.46
CA LYS A 120 4.58 0.28 -1.82
C LYS A 120 3.06 0.44 -1.79
N GLY A 121 2.49 0.85 -2.91
CA GLY A 121 1.03 1.01 -3.05
C GLY A 121 0.32 -0.28 -3.47
N THR A 122 1.06 -1.28 -3.93
CA THR A 122 0.56 -2.56 -4.46
C THR A 122 1.48 -3.69 -4.00
N LEU A 123 0.93 -4.89 -3.95
CA LEU A 123 1.67 -6.10 -3.57
C LEU A 123 2.88 -6.30 -4.49
N SER A 124 3.99 -6.74 -3.90
CA SER A 124 5.12 -7.30 -4.62
C SER A 124 5.54 -8.60 -3.97
N TRP A 125 6.07 -9.53 -4.75
CA TRP A 125 6.37 -10.88 -4.29
C TRP A 125 7.57 -11.49 -4.99
N CYS A 126 8.17 -12.51 -4.36
CA CYS A 126 9.12 -13.40 -5.00
C CYS A 126 8.36 -14.64 -5.51
N PRO A 127 8.32 -14.90 -6.84
CA PRO A 127 7.70 -16.10 -7.37
C PRO A 127 8.33 -17.39 -6.80
N GLU A 128 9.66 -17.43 -6.69
CA GLU A 128 10.38 -18.59 -6.16
C GLU A 128 10.07 -18.86 -4.68
N CYS A 129 9.97 -17.83 -3.83
CA CYS A 129 9.54 -18.03 -2.43
C CYS A 129 8.13 -18.62 -2.34
N TYR A 130 7.18 -18.14 -3.17
CA TYR A 130 5.85 -18.72 -3.20
C TYR A 130 5.89 -20.17 -3.67
N GLU A 131 6.68 -20.47 -4.70
CA GLU A 131 6.81 -21.82 -5.23
C GLU A 131 7.42 -22.79 -4.23
N GLU A 132 8.44 -22.37 -3.48
CA GLU A 132 9.02 -23.14 -2.39
C GLU A 132 7.99 -23.43 -1.29
N LEU A 133 7.25 -22.42 -0.82
CA LEU A 133 6.21 -22.62 0.19
C LEU A 133 5.16 -23.62 -0.30
N ARG A 134 4.74 -23.52 -1.57
CA ARG A 134 3.78 -24.45 -2.19
C ARG A 134 4.32 -25.86 -2.26
N LYS A 135 5.55 -26.06 -2.77
CA LYS A 135 6.19 -27.37 -2.89
C LYS A 135 6.43 -28.03 -1.52
N SER A 136 6.78 -27.23 -0.52
CA SER A 136 6.95 -27.69 0.86
C SER A 136 5.63 -27.90 1.61
N SER A 137 4.47 -27.69 0.96
CA SER A 137 3.14 -27.77 1.60
C SER A 137 3.02 -26.89 2.87
N LEU A 138 3.77 -25.79 2.90
CA LEU A 138 3.71 -24.81 3.99
C LEU A 138 2.63 -23.76 3.69
N PRO A 139 2.04 -23.12 4.70
CA PRO A 139 1.09 -22.04 4.49
C PRO A 139 1.70 -20.92 3.64
N ILE A 140 0.98 -20.50 2.59
CA ILE A 140 1.45 -19.42 1.71
C ILE A 140 1.22 -18.07 2.40
N PHE A 141 2.29 -17.30 2.57
CA PHE A 141 2.23 -15.95 3.13
C PHE A 141 3.20 -15.00 2.42
N SER A 142 2.96 -13.71 2.60
CA SER A 142 3.80 -12.63 2.09
C SER A 142 4.55 -11.94 3.24
N PRO A 143 5.90 -12.01 3.27
CA PRO A 143 6.72 -11.29 4.22
C PRO A 143 6.47 -9.78 4.24
N LEU A 144 6.54 -9.19 5.42
CA LEU A 144 6.47 -7.74 5.62
C LEU A 144 7.59 -7.00 4.86
N LEU A 145 8.78 -7.58 4.79
CA LEU A 145 9.93 -7.04 4.06
C LEU A 145 9.62 -6.67 2.60
N TRP A 146 8.78 -7.44 1.91
CA TRP A 146 8.43 -7.14 0.50
C TRP A 146 7.60 -5.86 0.36
N ASN A 147 6.98 -5.38 1.43
CA ASN A 147 6.06 -4.25 1.40
C ASN A 147 6.80 -2.90 1.31
N PHE A 148 8.08 -2.86 1.66
CA PHE A 148 8.86 -1.61 1.68
C PHE A 148 9.16 -1.13 0.27
N LYS A 149 9.09 0.19 0.04
CA LYS A 149 9.41 0.78 -1.27
C LYS A 149 10.86 0.54 -1.71
N VAL A 150 11.75 0.53 -0.73
CA VAL A 150 13.20 0.42 -0.93
C VAL A 150 13.68 -1.01 -1.17
N ALA A 151 12.87 -2.02 -0.80
CA ALA A 151 13.17 -3.44 -1.00
C ALA A 151 12.75 -3.86 -2.41
N GLU A 152 13.70 -3.98 -3.34
CA GLU A 152 13.43 -4.30 -4.74
C GLU A 152 13.71 -5.76 -5.10
N ILE A 153 14.56 -6.43 -4.32
CA ILE A 153 14.98 -7.81 -4.56
C ILE A 153 14.52 -8.73 -3.43
N CYS A 154 14.40 -10.02 -3.74
CA CYS A 154 14.42 -11.09 -2.77
C CYS A 154 15.87 -11.48 -2.50
N GLU A 155 16.36 -11.38 -1.26
CA GLU A 155 17.72 -11.84 -0.94
C GLU A 155 17.87 -13.35 -1.06
N LYS A 156 16.84 -14.11 -0.68
CA LYS A 156 16.86 -15.58 -0.72
C LYS A 156 17.14 -16.13 -2.13
N HIS A 157 16.59 -15.48 -3.15
CA HIS A 157 16.65 -15.95 -4.55
C HIS A 157 17.48 -15.06 -5.47
N GLY A 158 17.93 -13.88 -5.00
CA GLY A 158 18.70 -12.95 -5.81
C GLY A 158 17.92 -12.31 -6.98
N ILE A 159 16.59 -12.47 -7.02
CA ILE A 159 15.74 -11.94 -8.09
C ILE A 159 14.96 -10.70 -7.67
N ARG A 160 14.50 -9.91 -8.63
CA ARG A 160 13.58 -8.80 -8.36
C ARG A 160 12.21 -9.29 -7.93
N LEU A 161 11.61 -8.54 -6.99
CA LEU A 161 10.22 -8.78 -6.61
C LEU A 161 9.30 -8.40 -7.78
N ALA A 162 8.45 -9.35 -8.20
CA ALA A 162 7.39 -9.12 -9.16
C ALA A 162 6.35 -8.14 -8.58
N SER A 163 5.72 -7.34 -9.44
CA SER A 163 4.71 -6.33 -9.05
C SER A 163 3.45 -6.31 -9.91
N VAL A 164 3.41 -7.18 -10.93
CA VAL A 164 2.29 -7.38 -11.84
C VAL A 164 2.09 -8.88 -12.07
N CYS A 165 0.85 -9.30 -12.20
CA CYS A 165 0.54 -10.70 -12.47
C CYS A 165 1.10 -11.12 -13.84
N PRO A 166 1.84 -12.25 -13.94
CA PRO A 166 2.40 -12.69 -15.22
C PRO A 166 1.31 -13.08 -16.25
N ASN A 167 0.13 -13.51 -15.78
CA ASN A 167 -0.97 -13.93 -16.65
C ASN A 167 -1.85 -12.78 -17.15
N CYS A 168 -2.28 -11.86 -16.27
CA CYS A 168 -3.22 -10.79 -16.65
C CYS A 168 -2.63 -9.37 -16.58
N ASN A 169 -1.32 -9.24 -16.33
CA ASN A 169 -0.57 -7.98 -16.20
C ASN A 169 -1.16 -6.95 -15.21
N SER A 170 -2.04 -7.39 -14.32
CA SER A 170 -2.67 -6.52 -13.34
C SER A 170 -1.78 -6.33 -12.12
N LYS A 171 -1.72 -5.09 -11.64
CA LYS A 171 -1.24 -4.80 -10.29
C LYS A 171 -2.23 -5.36 -9.25
N ILE A 172 -1.68 -5.96 -8.20
CA ILE A 172 -2.45 -6.64 -7.16
C ILE A 172 -2.49 -5.74 -5.91
N PRO A 173 -3.67 -5.42 -5.36
CA PRO A 173 -3.75 -4.71 -4.08
C PRO A 173 -3.35 -5.64 -2.92
N TYR A 174 -2.92 -5.09 -1.79
CA TYR A 174 -2.54 -5.89 -0.61
C TYR A 174 -3.68 -6.68 0.01
N LEU A 175 -4.90 -6.14 -0.07
CA LEU A 175 -6.11 -6.85 0.30
C LEU A 175 -7.10 -6.76 -0.85
N HIS A 176 -7.75 -7.89 -1.15
CA HIS A 176 -8.83 -7.98 -2.10
C HIS A 176 -9.97 -8.78 -1.49
N ARG A 177 -11.22 -8.52 -1.90
CA ARG A 177 -12.39 -9.25 -1.37
C ARG A 177 -12.27 -10.76 -1.54
N LYS A 178 -11.69 -11.21 -2.66
CA LYS A 178 -11.41 -12.61 -3.01
C LYS A 178 -9.90 -12.90 -2.95
N GLY A 179 -9.16 -12.21 -2.08
CA GLY A 179 -7.73 -12.40 -1.95
C GLY A 179 -7.42 -13.83 -1.48
N CYS A 180 -6.35 -14.39 -2.04
CA CYS A 180 -5.74 -15.64 -1.60
C CYS A 180 -4.24 -15.47 -1.79
N ASN A 181 -3.45 -15.80 -0.77
CA ASN A 181 -2.00 -15.59 -0.84
C ASN A 181 -1.38 -16.45 -1.95
N GLY A 182 -0.48 -15.86 -2.74
CA GLY A 182 0.13 -16.54 -3.88
C GLY A 182 -0.74 -16.62 -5.14
N PHE A 183 -1.97 -16.09 -5.14
CA PHE A 183 -2.84 -16.10 -6.32
C PHE A 183 -3.27 -14.71 -6.75
N CYS A 184 -3.43 -14.52 -8.06
CA CYS A 184 -3.98 -13.28 -8.60
C CYS A 184 -5.48 -13.18 -8.29
N PRO A 185 -5.98 -12.15 -7.60
CA PRO A 185 -7.40 -12.04 -7.27
C PRO A 185 -8.32 -11.75 -8.47
N LYS A 186 -7.75 -11.49 -9.66
CA LYS A 186 -8.49 -11.15 -10.88
C LYS A 186 -8.63 -12.33 -11.84
N CYS A 187 -7.52 -13.02 -12.13
CA CYS A 187 -7.49 -14.15 -13.05
C CYS A 187 -7.25 -15.50 -12.39
N ASN A 188 -7.08 -15.53 -11.06
CA ASN A 188 -6.81 -16.72 -10.24
C ASN A 188 -5.54 -17.49 -10.63
N ALA A 189 -4.66 -16.92 -11.45
CA ALA A 189 -3.38 -17.53 -11.77
C ALA A 189 -2.47 -17.57 -10.54
N TRP A 190 -1.70 -18.65 -10.43
CA TRP A 190 -0.61 -18.78 -9.46
C TRP A 190 0.47 -17.73 -9.72
N LEU A 191 0.99 -17.12 -8.66
CA LEU A 191 1.98 -16.05 -8.72
C LEU A 191 3.41 -16.55 -8.54
N GLY A 192 3.60 -17.83 -8.22
CA GLY A 192 4.91 -18.48 -8.17
C GLY A 192 5.46 -18.90 -9.54
N ASP A 193 4.66 -18.77 -10.61
CA ASP A 193 5.15 -18.97 -11.97
C ASP A 193 6.04 -17.79 -12.38
N SER A 194 7.36 -18.00 -12.38
CA SER A 194 8.34 -16.99 -12.79
C SER A 194 8.24 -16.70 -14.30
N PRO A 195 8.01 -15.45 -14.73
CA PRO A 195 8.38 -15.06 -16.08
C PRO A 195 9.91 -15.15 -16.21
N LYS A 196 10.42 -15.88 -17.21
CA LYS A 196 11.84 -16.19 -17.42
C LYS A 196 12.74 -14.98 -17.72
N ASP A 197 12.23 -13.76 -17.65
CA ASP A 197 12.97 -12.54 -17.96
C ASP A 197 13.81 -12.06 -16.78
N ASN A 198 14.94 -12.75 -16.58
CA ASN A 198 16.05 -12.33 -15.75
C ASN A 198 16.75 -11.12 -16.38
N ASN A 199 16.16 -9.93 -16.20
CA ASN A 199 16.90 -8.68 -16.41
C ASN A 199 17.89 -8.49 -15.26
N ASN A 200 19.07 -9.11 -15.43
CA ASN A 200 20.25 -8.93 -14.59
C ASN A 200 20.60 -7.44 -14.51
N LYS A 201 20.59 -6.88 -13.30
CA LYS A 201 21.24 -5.59 -13.03
C LYS A 201 22.73 -5.82 -12.75
N SER A 202 23.52 -4.80 -13.06
CA SER A 202 24.95 -4.69 -12.77
C SER A 202 25.28 -4.93 -11.29
N GLY A 203 26.47 -5.46 -11.00
CA GLY A 203 26.86 -5.94 -9.67
C GLY A 203 26.90 -4.89 -8.53
N SER A 204 26.87 -3.59 -8.83
CA SER A 204 26.82 -2.52 -7.82
C SER A 204 25.43 -2.33 -7.20
N ASP A 205 24.36 -2.46 -8.01
CA ASP A 205 22.97 -2.32 -7.53
C ASP A 205 22.56 -3.45 -6.58
N ILE A 206 23.12 -4.65 -6.77
CA ILE A 206 22.86 -5.83 -5.94
C ILE A 206 23.42 -5.63 -4.52
N LYS A 207 24.64 -5.07 -4.39
CA LYS A 207 25.27 -4.83 -3.08
C LYS A 207 24.46 -3.87 -2.21
N TYR A 208 24.00 -2.76 -2.79
CA TYR A 208 23.17 -1.80 -2.05
C TYR A 208 21.80 -2.39 -1.69
N GLN A 209 21.18 -3.15 -2.61
CA GLN A 209 19.91 -3.80 -2.30
C GLN A 209 20.03 -4.86 -1.22
N SER A 210 21.14 -5.60 -1.15
CA SER A 210 21.40 -6.50 -0.03
C SER A 210 21.63 -5.75 1.28
N TRP A 211 22.38 -4.64 1.26
CA TRP A 211 22.48 -3.77 2.43
C TRP A 211 21.11 -3.29 2.94
N VAL A 212 20.23 -2.87 2.03
CA VAL A 212 18.87 -2.43 2.34
C VAL A 212 18.04 -3.54 2.98
N ASN A 213 18.02 -4.72 2.35
CA ASN A 213 17.22 -5.84 2.83
C ASN A 213 17.72 -6.38 4.16
N SER A 214 19.04 -6.49 4.34
CA SER A 214 19.65 -6.86 5.62
C SER A 214 19.25 -5.91 6.76
N ASN A 215 19.35 -4.58 6.53
CA ASN A 215 18.96 -3.59 7.52
C ASN A 215 17.46 -3.68 7.88
N ILE A 216 16.59 -3.82 6.88
CA ILE A 216 15.14 -3.94 7.12
C ILE A 216 14.85 -5.25 7.86
N GLY A 217 15.41 -6.36 7.41
CA GLY A 217 15.25 -7.67 8.02
C GLY A 217 15.67 -7.68 9.49
N GLU A 218 16.78 -7.02 9.81
CA GLU A 218 17.23 -6.86 11.18
C GLU A 218 16.25 -6.05 12.05
N LEU A 219 15.70 -4.94 11.54
CA LEU A 219 14.65 -4.20 12.27
C LEU A 219 13.41 -5.06 12.52
N LEU A 220 12.98 -5.86 11.54
CA LEU A 220 11.84 -6.75 11.69
C LEU A 220 12.10 -7.84 12.73
N ARG A 221 13.30 -8.43 12.72
CA ARG A 221 13.73 -9.45 13.67
C ARG A 221 13.84 -8.92 15.10
N LEU A 222 14.31 -7.69 15.28
CA LEU A 222 14.50 -7.05 16.59
C LEU A 222 13.20 -6.55 17.21
N ALA A 223 12.18 -6.24 16.41
CA ALA A 223 10.94 -5.64 16.91
C ALA A 223 10.31 -6.38 18.11
N PRO A 224 10.27 -7.73 18.16
CA PRO A 224 9.73 -8.48 19.30
C PRO A 224 10.64 -8.53 20.53
N THR A 225 11.93 -8.18 20.40
CA THR A 225 12.92 -8.28 21.48
C THR A 225 13.16 -6.94 22.18
N LEU A 226 12.52 -5.86 21.72
CA LEU A 226 12.69 -4.54 22.31
C LEU A 226 11.86 -4.37 23.58
N ASN A 227 12.51 -3.94 24.66
CA ASN A 227 11.85 -3.63 25.93
C ASN A 227 11.08 -2.31 25.90
N CYS A 228 11.47 -1.38 25.00
CA CYS A 228 10.77 -0.13 24.79
C CYS A 228 10.87 0.29 23.32
N PHE A 229 9.93 1.12 22.87
CA PHE A 229 9.96 1.64 21.51
C PHE A 229 11.15 2.59 21.32
N PRO A 230 11.81 2.54 20.15
CA PRO A 230 12.91 3.45 19.84
C PRO A 230 12.47 4.91 19.93
N LYS A 231 13.33 5.73 20.55
CA LYS A 231 13.08 7.13 20.84
C LYS A 231 13.65 8.03 19.76
N ARG A 232 12.93 9.10 19.43
CA ARG A 232 13.35 10.08 18.41
C ARG A 232 14.64 10.80 18.77
N GLU A 233 14.88 10.95 20.07
CA GLU A 233 16.08 11.55 20.65
C GLU A 233 17.32 10.77 20.24
N ASN A 234 17.28 9.43 20.28
CA ASN A 234 18.41 8.58 19.88
C ASN A 234 18.79 8.83 18.42
N LEU A 235 17.80 8.83 17.53
CA LEU A 235 18.02 9.13 16.12
C LEU A 235 18.61 10.53 15.91
N THR A 236 18.08 11.54 16.62
CA THR A 236 18.54 12.93 16.51
C THR A 236 19.98 13.06 16.98
N ASN A 237 20.33 12.45 18.12
CA ASN A 237 21.68 12.44 18.67
C ASN A 237 22.66 11.74 17.74
N ASN A 238 22.29 10.58 17.18
CA ASN A 238 23.13 9.84 16.25
C ASN A 238 23.34 10.59 14.92
N ILE A 239 22.30 11.27 14.40
CA ILE A 239 22.46 12.16 13.24
C ILE A 239 23.40 13.32 13.59
N ASN A 240 23.26 13.95 14.75
CA ASN A 240 24.16 15.02 15.19
C ASN A 240 25.59 14.52 15.35
N TYR A 241 25.79 13.31 15.85
CA TYR A 241 27.10 12.68 15.92
C TYR A 241 27.74 12.58 14.53
N LEU A 242 27.00 12.10 13.53
CA LEU A 242 27.49 12.05 12.15
C LEU A 242 27.74 13.45 11.56
N ILE A 243 26.93 14.44 11.92
CA ILE A 243 27.08 15.81 11.41
C ILE A 243 28.33 16.49 11.97
N TYR A 244 28.63 16.34 13.26
CA TYR A 244 29.65 17.15 13.94
C TYR A 244 30.94 16.39 14.26
N ASN A 245 30.90 15.06 14.38
CA ASN A 245 32.09 14.25 14.69
C ASN A 245 32.62 13.51 13.46
N THR A 246 31.75 13.04 12.56
CA THR A 246 32.19 12.42 11.30
C THR A 246 32.16 13.38 10.12
N CYS A 247 31.47 14.51 10.22
CA CYS A 247 31.57 15.65 9.32
C CYS A 247 31.93 16.91 10.14
N ASN A 248 32.33 18.00 9.48
CA ASN A 248 32.65 19.27 10.16
C ASN A 248 31.43 20.20 10.25
N GLY A 249 30.23 19.64 10.41
CA GLY A 249 28.97 20.37 10.55
C GLY A 249 27.98 20.20 9.38
N ILE A 250 26.84 20.90 9.51
CA ILE A 250 25.64 20.74 8.66
C ILE A 250 25.94 20.92 7.16
N LEU A 251 26.78 21.89 6.80
CA LEU A 251 27.10 22.19 5.40
C LEU A 251 27.89 21.05 4.75
N ASP A 252 28.90 20.54 5.44
CA ASP A 252 29.76 19.48 4.92
C ASP A 252 29.05 18.13 4.90
N PHE A 253 28.20 17.86 5.91
CA PHE A 253 27.29 16.72 5.85
C PHE A 253 26.36 16.80 4.64
N GLY A 254 25.77 17.98 4.38
CA GLY A 254 24.91 18.22 3.22
C GLY A 254 25.64 18.03 1.88
N ARG A 255 26.88 18.52 1.77
CA ARG A 255 27.73 18.30 0.59
C ARG A 255 28.07 16.83 0.38
N PHE A 256 28.43 16.12 1.46
CA PHE A 256 28.81 14.71 1.41
C PHE A 256 27.65 13.78 1.05
N THR A 257 26.44 14.11 1.50
CA THR A 257 25.21 13.31 1.29
C THR A 257 24.34 13.79 0.14
N GLY A 258 24.57 15.00 -0.38
CA GLY A 258 23.71 15.63 -1.39
C GLY A 258 22.40 16.22 -0.85
N PHE A 259 22.20 16.27 0.47
CA PHE A 259 21.01 16.86 1.09
C PHE A 259 21.13 18.37 1.29
N SER A 260 20.01 19.09 1.16
CA SER A 260 19.99 20.55 1.38
C SER A 260 20.26 20.93 2.84
N LYS A 261 20.94 22.06 3.07
CA LYS A 261 21.20 22.63 4.41
C LYS A 261 19.93 22.67 5.27
N ALA A 262 18.81 23.14 4.71
CA ALA A 262 17.55 23.25 5.44
C ALA A 262 17.05 21.86 5.92
N THR A 263 17.11 20.86 5.05
CA THR A 263 16.73 19.48 5.39
C THR A 263 17.62 18.89 6.50
N VAL A 264 18.92 19.06 6.40
CA VAL A 264 19.87 18.54 7.40
C VAL A 264 19.68 19.27 8.73
N SER A 265 19.44 20.58 8.71
CA SER A 265 19.15 21.37 9.91
C SER A 265 17.84 20.95 10.60
N ASP A 266 16.79 20.64 9.83
CA ASP A 266 15.53 20.12 10.37
C ASP A 266 15.70 18.74 11.02
N TRP A 267 16.61 17.89 10.51
CA TRP A 267 16.93 16.60 11.13
C TRP A 267 17.79 16.77 12.38
N SER A 268 18.83 17.60 12.32
CA SER A 268 19.73 17.91 13.42
C SER A 268 19.02 18.48 14.64
N SER A 269 18.00 19.32 14.40
CA SER A 269 17.15 19.90 15.46
C SER A 269 16.00 18.99 15.90
N GLY A 270 15.87 17.79 15.32
CA GLY A 270 14.76 16.90 15.61
C GLY A 270 13.39 17.46 15.19
N LYS A 271 13.31 18.45 14.29
CA LYS A 271 12.05 18.99 13.76
C LYS A 271 11.38 18.02 12.78
N SER A 272 12.16 17.35 11.95
CA SER A 272 11.68 16.32 11.02
C SER A 272 12.49 15.03 11.13
N ILE A 273 11.93 13.93 10.63
CA ILE A 273 12.59 12.62 10.59
C ILE A 273 12.94 12.30 9.12
N PRO A 274 14.15 11.85 8.80
CA PRO A 274 14.48 11.38 7.45
C PRO A 274 13.58 10.19 7.05
N THR A 275 13.21 10.10 5.78
CA THR A 275 12.47 8.94 5.27
C THR A 275 13.37 7.70 5.26
N LEU A 276 12.77 6.49 5.26
CA LEU A 276 13.56 5.24 5.36
C LEU A 276 14.66 5.13 4.30
N ASP A 277 14.38 5.54 3.05
CA ASP A 277 15.36 5.60 1.97
C ASP A 277 16.57 6.48 2.32
N LYS A 278 16.34 7.60 3.01
CA LYS A 278 17.39 8.51 3.44
C LYS A 278 18.16 7.98 4.64
N LEU A 279 17.49 7.34 5.59
CA LEU A 279 18.15 6.70 6.72
C LEU A 279 19.08 5.59 6.25
N LEU A 280 18.61 4.72 5.35
CA LEU A 280 19.42 3.65 4.75
C LEU A 280 20.60 4.21 3.95
N PHE A 281 20.38 5.28 3.19
CA PHE A 281 21.45 5.95 2.46
C PHE A 281 22.51 6.54 3.39
N ILE A 282 22.09 7.25 4.46
CA ILE A 282 23.02 7.78 5.47
C ILE A 282 23.80 6.62 6.10
N GLY A 283 23.12 5.57 6.58
CA GLY A 283 23.76 4.40 7.16
C GLY A 283 24.80 3.77 6.22
N TYR A 284 24.44 3.58 4.95
CA TYR A 284 25.34 3.06 3.92
C TYR A 284 26.59 3.94 3.71
N ARG A 285 26.43 5.28 3.67
CA ARG A 285 27.54 6.21 3.45
C ARG A 285 28.50 6.32 4.64
N PHE A 286 28.01 6.07 5.86
CA PHE A 286 28.79 6.17 7.08
C PHE A 286 29.16 4.81 7.70
N GLY A 287 28.82 3.69 7.04
CA GLY A 287 29.08 2.34 7.54
C GLY A 287 28.30 1.98 8.80
N VAL A 288 27.17 2.61 9.05
CA VAL A 288 26.36 2.42 10.27
C VAL A 288 25.09 1.64 9.94
N MET A 289 24.82 0.58 10.70
CA MET A 289 23.56 -0.15 10.62
C MET A 289 22.40 0.70 11.14
N LEU A 290 21.23 0.51 10.53
CA LEU A 290 20.03 1.25 10.89
C LEU A 290 19.60 0.95 12.33
N LYS A 291 19.71 -0.30 12.81
CA LYS A 291 19.45 -0.61 14.23
C LYS A 291 20.27 0.26 15.18
N ASP A 292 21.50 0.60 14.82
CA ASP A 292 22.41 1.33 15.68
C ASP A 292 22.04 2.81 15.70
N MET A 293 21.67 3.35 14.53
CA MET A 293 21.14 4.71 14.43
C MET A 293 19.81 4.89 15.19
N LEU A 294 18.97 3.86 15.23
CA LEU A 294 17.61 3.97 15.78
C LEU A 294 17.51 3.58 17.26
N ILE A 295 18.23 2.56 17.70
CA ILE A 295 18.08 1.96 19.03
C ILE A 295 19.16 2.48 19.99
N ASN A 296 20.43 2.47 19.57
CA ASN A 296 21.53 2.78 20.47
C ASN A 296 21.62 4.28 20.73
N ALA A 297 21.92 4.65 21.97
CA ALA A 297 22.16 6.05 22.33
C ALA A 297 23.51 6.57 21.82
N ASP A 298 24.44 5.66 21.49
CA ASP A 298 25.77 6.00 21.01
C ASP A 298 26.22 5.06 19.87
N ILE A 299 26.74 5.66 18.79
CA ILE A 299 27.27 4.98 17.61
C ILE A 299 28.79 5.19 17.43
N THR A 300 29.47 5.86 18.37
CA THR A 300 30.90 6.22 18.31
C THR A 300 31.79 5.06 17.85
N ALA A 301 31.70 3.90 18.49
CA ALA A 301 32.51 2.72 18.20
C ALA A 301 32.19 2.03 16.86
N LYS A 302 31.12 2.44 16.17
CA LYS A 302 30.61 1.80 14.95
C LYS A 302 30.81 2.65 13.70
N THR A 303 31.39 3.85 13.85
CA THR A 303 31.66 4.73 12.71
C THR A 303 33.03 4.47 12.12
N SER A 304 33.06 3.75 10.99
CA SER A 304 34.17 3.83 10.04
C SER A 304 33.65 4.62 8.85
N ARG A 305 34.28 5.75 8.50
CA ARG A 305 33.98 6.40 7.20
C ARG A 305 34.29 5.36 6.13
N LEU A 306 33.26 4.77 5.52
CA LEU A 306 33.47 3.88 4.38
C LEU A 306 34.05 4.72 3.24
N ILE A 307 35.38 4.58 3.12
CA ILE A 307 36.30 4.86 2.02
C ILE A 307 35.76 5.84 0.96
N GLY A 308 36.39 7.02 0.93
CA GLY A 308 36.53 7.80 -0.30
C GLY A 308 37.23 6.92 -1.35
N GLY A 309 36.50 6.57 -2.40
CA GLY A 309 36.99 5.64 -3.42
C GLY A 309 35.95 5.17 -4.42
N GLU A 310 34.66 5.43 -4.21
CA GLU A 310 33.60 5.19 -5.21
C GLU A 310 32.51 6.30 -5.14
N ALA A 311 32.93 7.55 -4.95
CA ALA A 311 32.02 8.70 -5.05
C ALA A 311 31.35 8.82 -6.43
N SER A 312 31.81 8.04 -7.41
CA SER A 312 31.31 7.99 -8.78
C SER A 312 30.34 6.83 -9.09
N ILE A 313 30.05 5.91 -8.15
CA ILE A 313 29.30 4.68 -8.50
C ILE A 313 27.84 4.67 -8.00
N VAL A 314 27.44 5.58 -7.11
CA VAL A 314 26.01 5.72 -6.68
C VAL A 314 25.32 6.94 -7.32
N THR A 315 26.01 7.66 -8.21
CA THR A 315 25.45 8.80 -8.96
C THR A 315 24.69 8.36 -10.21
N GLU A 316 23.67 7.52 -10.06
CA GLU A 316 22.53 7.53 -10.99
C GLU A 316 21.17 7.55 -10.29
N ASN A 317 21.12 7.44 -8.96
CA ASN A 317 20.00 8.00 -8.23
C ASN A 317 20.18 9.51 -8.19
N LYS A 318 19.76 10.15 -9.27
CA LYS A 318 19.52 11.59 -9.34
C LYS A 318 18.71 11.97 -8.09
N TYR A 319 19.38 12.41 -7.03
CA TYR A 319 18.85 13.44 -6.16
C TYR A 319 18.74 14.66 -7.06
N ILE A 320 17.66 14.71 -7.85
CA ILE A 320 17.26 15.86 -8.63
C ILE A 320 16.98 16.93 -7.56
N GLY A 321 18.01 17.70 -7.21
CA GLY A 321 17.81 19.02 -6.62
C GLY A 321 16.72 19.70 -7.45
N ARG A 322 15.72 20.31 -6.78
CA ARG A 322 14.52 20.86 -7.42
C ARG A 322 14.88 21.47 -8.77
N LYS A 323 14.51 20.80 -9.88
CA LYS A 323 14.59 21.41 -11.21
C LYS A 323 13.86 22.75 -11.08
N LYS A 324 14.54 23.84 -11.44
CA LYS A 324 13.89 25.15 -11.58
C LYS A 324 12.74 24.93 -12.58
N LEU A 325 11.50 25.01 -12.11
CA LEU A 325 10.33 24.87 -12.98
C LEU A 325 10.35 26.06 -13.95
N CYS A 326 10.34 25.79 -15.26
CA CYS A 326 10.05 26.82 -16.25
C CYS A 326 8.54 27.05 -16.24
N TYR A 327 8.10 28.20 -15.73
CA TYR A 327 6.67 28.52 -15.55
C TYR A 327 5.94 28.55 -16.89
N ASP A 328 6.56 29.09 -17.93
CA ASP A 328 5.94 29.23 -19.26
C ASP A 328 5.67 27.88 -19.92
N GLN A 329 6.64 26.96 -19.87
CA GLN A 329 6.47 25.60 -20.37
C GLN A 329 5.35 24.83 -19.64
N VAL A 330 5.26 25.02 -18.32
CA VAL A 330 4.20 24.37 -17.51
C VAL A 330 2.83 24.96 -17.81
N ARG A 331 2.76 26.27 -18.07
CA ARG A 331 1.53 26.94 -18.49
C ARG A 331 1.04 26.41 -19.85
N GLU A 332 1.92 26.38 -20.85
CA GLU A 332 1.59 25.86 -22.18
C GLU A 332 1.09 24.41 -22.12
N GLU A 333 1.75 23.55 -21.33
CA GLU A 333 1.31 22.18 -21.14
C GLU A 333 -0.07 22.08 -20.49
N LEU A 334 -0.39 22.90 -19.48
CA LEU A 334 -1.73 22.94 -18.88
C LEU A 334 -2.78 23.42 -19.88
N GLU A 335 -2.47 24.44 -20.68
CA GLU A 335 -3.38 24.96 -21.71
C GLU A 335 -3.66 23.91 -22.81
N LYS A 336 -2.70 23.05 -23.17
CA LYS A 336 -2.94 21.93 -24.10
C LYS A 336 -4.05 21.01 -23.61
N TYR A 337 -4.16 20.75 -22.30
CA TYR A 337 -5.24 19.93 -21.74
C TYR A 337 -6.59 20.64 -21.72
N LEU A 338 -6.61 21.97 -21.71
CA LEU A 338 -7.84 22.74 -21.88
C LEU A 338 -8.32 22.76 -23.34
N ARG A 339 -7.39 22.71 -24.31
CA ARG A 339 -7.72 22.73 -25.76
C ARG A 339 -8.09 21.37 -26.34
N LYS A 340 -7.50 20.26 -25.86
CA LYS A 340 -7.60 18.93 -26.50
C LYS A 340 -8.90 18.14 -26.26
N ASP A 341 -9.91 18.74 -25.63
CA ASP A 341 -11.19 18.08 -25.28
C ASP A 341 -11.02 16.72 -24.56
N LYS A 342 -9.88 16.52 -23.90
CA LYS A 342 -9.56 15.33 -23.09
C LYS A 342 -9.78 15.67 -21.64
N ASN A 343 -10.99 15.38 -21.16
CA ASN A 343 -11.41 15.55 -19.77
C ASN A 343 -10.81 14.45 -18.88
N ILE A 344 -9.56 14.63 -18.47
CA ILE A 344 -8.87 13.75 -17.52
C ILE A 344 -8.71 14.41 -16.15
N PRO A 345 -8.66 13.64 -15.05
CA PRO A 345 -8.56 14.22 -13.72
C PRO A 345 -7.22 14.95 -13.54
N MET A 346 -7.23 16.05 -12.79
CA MET A 346 -6.04 16.86 -12.54
C MET A 346 -4.87 16.07 -11.91
N SER A 347 -5.16 14.96 -11.21
CA SER A 347 -4.12 14.04 -10.73
C SER A 347 -3.36 13.35 -11.86
N GLN A 348 -4.04 12.94 -12.94
CA GLN A 348 -3.41 12.36 -14.12
C GLN A 348 -2.67 13.42 -14.94
N VAL A 349 -3.22 14.63 -15.06
CA VAL A 349 -2.52 15.77 -15.69
C VAL A 349 -1.21 16.04 -14.96
N ALA A 350 -1.24 16.13 -13.63
CA ALA A 350 -0.04 16.30 -12.80
C ALA A 350 0.98 15.18 -13.02
N GLN A 351 0.53 13.93 -13.13
CA GLN A 351 1.39 12.78 -13.42
C GLN A 351 2.05 12.87 -14.80
N LYS A 352 1.30 13.27 -15.84
CA LYS A 352 1.80 13.41 -17.22
C LYS A 352 2.79 14.56 -17.37
N ILE A 353 2.52 15.67 -16.70
CA ILE A 353 3.43 16.83 -16.65
C ILE A 353 4.68 16.52 -15.78
N GLY A 354 4.60 15.52 -14.91
CA GLY A 354 5.69 15.16 -13.99
C GLY A 354 5.87 16.13 -12.83
N ILE A 355 4.87 16.97 -12.54
CA ILE A 355 4.89 17.97 -11.46
C ILE A 355 3.81 17.66 -10.44
N ASN A 356 4.16 17.75 -9.15
CA ASN A 356 3.20 17.50 -8.07
C ASN A 356 1.98 18.42 -8.18
N LYS A 357 0.77 17.84 -8.09
CA LYS A 357 -0.51 18.56 -8.14
C LYS A 357 -0.53 19.80 -7.23
N ARG A 358 -0.04 19.71 -5.98
CA ARG A 358 -0.02 20.86 -5.05
C ARG A 358 0.82 22.02 -5.57
N VAL A 359 1.93 21.72 -6.26
CA VAL A 359 2.79 22.73 -6.88
C VAL A 359 2.06 23.41 -8.03
N LEU A 360 1.36 22.65 -8.88
CA LEU A 360 0.56 23.20 -9.98
C LEU A 360 -0.55 24.13 -9.48
N TYR A 361 -1.29 23.76 -8.43
CA TYR A 361 -2.33 24.64 -7.86
C TYR A 361 -1.78 25.91 -7.22
N ARG A 362 -0.57 25.86 -6.67
CA ARG A 362 0.08 27.04 -6.11
C ARG A 362 0.52 28.02 -7.19
N ILE A 363 0.93 27.50 -8.35
CA ILE A 363 1.51 28.29 -9.44
C ILE A 363 0.43 28.77 -10.43
N PHE A 364 -0.48 27.88 -10.85
CA PHE A 364 -1.54 28.13 -11.82
C PHE A 364 -2.91 27.69 -11.27
N PRO A 365 -3.42 28.35 -10.22
CA PRO A 365 -4.66 27.94 -9.56
C PRO A 365 -5.85 27.91 -10.51
N ASP A 366 -5.98 28.90 -11.40
CA ASP A 366 -7.16 29.04 -12.25
C ASP A 366 -7.21 28.00 -13.37
N LEU A 367 -6.08 27.73 -14.03
CA LEU A 367 -5.98 26.65 -15.03
C LEU A 367 -6.27 25.28 -14.39
N CYS A 368 -5.72 25.02 -13.19
CA CYS A 368 -5.97 23.75 -12.48
C CYS A 368 -7.44 23.60 -12.06
N LYS A 369 -8.09 24.70 -11.64
CA LYS A 369 -9.53 24.71 -11.31
C LYS A 369 -10.38 24.46 -12.55
N GLN A 370 -10.06 25.08 -13.69
CA GLN A 370 -10.78 24.87 -14.95
C GLN A 370 -10.68 23.42 -15.43
N ILE A 371 -9.48 22.82 -15.46
CA ILE A 371 -9.30 21.41 -15.81
C ILE A 371 -10.13 20.50 -14.90
N SER A 372 -10.11 20.78 -13.59
CA SER A 372 -10.88 20.00 -12.62
C SER A 372 -12.39 20.16 -12.80
N LYS A 373 -12.85 21.36 -13.18
CA LYS A 373 -14.25 21.66 -13.47
C LYS A 373 -14.72 20.90 -14.72
N ASN A 374 -13.95 20.93 -15.81
CA ASN A 374 -14.27 20.23 -17.05
C ASN A 374 -14.35 18.71 -16.84
N HIS A 375 -13.41 18.13 -16.08
CA HIS A 375 -13.46 16.71 -15.72
C HIS A 375 -14.70 16.38 -14.87
N LYS A 376 -15.06 17.23 -13.89
CA LYS A 376 -16.27 17.04 -13.07
C LYS A 376 -17.53 17.06 -13.93
N GLN A 377 -17.66 18.05 -14.82
CA GLN A 377 -18.80 18.17 -15.74
C GLN A 377 -18.88 16.98 -16.71
N SER A 378 -17.73 16.50 -17.21
CA SER A 378 -17.66 15.31 -18.06
C SER A 378 -18.11 14.06 -17.30
N LEU A 379 -17.72 13.89 -16.03
CA LEU A 379 -18.17 12.77 -15.20
C LEU A 379 -19.67 12.83 -14.90
N GLU A 380 -20.20 14.03 -14.63
CA GLU A 380 -21.65 14.24 -14.43
C GLU A 380 -22.42 13.86 -15.70
N LYS A 381 -21.96 14.32 -16.88
CA LYS A 381 -22.56 13.98 -18.18
C LYS A 381 -22.50 12.49 -18.48
N SER A 382 -21.32 11.86 -18.35
CA SER A 382 -21.17 10.42 -18.55
C SER A 382 -21.94 9.58 -17.53
N GLY A 383 -22.11 10.10 -16.31
CA GLY A 383 -22.95 9.48 -15.27
C GLY A 383 -24.42 9.48 -15.64
N ILE A 384 -24.94 10.60 -16.16
CA ILE A 384 -26.31 10.72 -16.68
C ILE A 384 -26.52 9.80 -17.88
N GLU A 385 -25.59 9.80 -18.85
CA GLU A 385 -25.66 8.93 -20.04
C GLU A 385 -25.62 7.45 -19.66
N ARG A 386 -24.78 7.05 -18.70
CA ARG A 386 -24.76 5.67 -18.17
C ARG A 386 -26.07 5.33 -17.48
N ALA A 387 -26.60 6.21 -16.64
CA ALA A 387 -27.87 5.99 -15.93
C ALA A 387 -29.04 5.79 -16.91
N GLN A 388 -29.09 6.60 -17.98
CA GLN A 388 -30.07 6.45 -19.06
C GLN A 388 -29.93 5.13 -19.80
N LYS A 389 -28.70 4.74 -20.18
CA LYS A 389 -28.44 3.43 -20.82
C LYS A 389 -28.85 2.26 -19.94
N VAL A 390 -28.50 2.29 -18.65
CA VAL A 390 -28.89 1.25 -17.69
C VAL A 390 -30.41 1.15 -17.57
N LYS A 391 -31.11 2.29 -17.53
CA LYS A 391 -32.58 2.30 -17.48
C LYS A 391 -33.18 1.70 -18.75
N GLN A 392 -32.71 2.11 -19.92
CA GLN A 392 -33.18 1.57 -21.21
C GLN A 392 -32.94 0.06 -21.34
N GLU A 393 -31.78 -0.43 -20.93
CA GLU A 393 -31.43 -1.85 -20.98
C GLU A 393 -32.33 -2.67 -20.04
N ILE A 394 -32.57 -2.16 -18.82
CA ILE A 394 -33.49 -2.80 -17.86
C ILE A 394 -34.93 -2.80 -18.39
N ASP A 395 -35.41 -1.67 -18.93
CA ASP A 395 -36.76 -1.56 -19.49
C ASP A 395 -36.96 -2.57 -20.64
N TYR A 396 -36.00 -2.63 -21.57
CA TYR A 396 -36.01 -3.59 -22.67
C TYR A 396 -36.00 -5.05 -22.19
N THR A 397 -35.16 -5.39 -21.20
CA THR A 397 -35.13 -6.75 -20.63
C THR A 397 -36.44 -7.11 -19.94
N ILE A 398 -37.07 -6.16 -19.22
CA ILE A 398 -38.36 -6.40 -18.56
C ILE A 398 -39.44 -6.64 -19.61
N GLU A 399 -39.52 -5.82 -20.65
CA GLU A 399 -40.51 -5.96 -21.72
C GLU A 399 -40.37 -7.31 -22.44
N ASN A 400 -39.14 -7.72 -22.75
CA ASN A 400 -38.88 -9.04 -23.34
C ASN A 400 -39.26 -10.20 -22.41
N LEU A 401 -39.01 -10.10 -21.10
CA LEU A 401 -39.39 -11.14 -20.16
C LEU A 401 -40.91 -11.26 -20.04
N LEU A 402 -41.62 -10.12 -19.99
CA LEU A 402 -43.08 -10.08 -19.94
C LEU A 402 -43.72 -10.62 -21.22
N ALA A 403 -43.19 -10.26 -22.39
CA ALA A 403 -43.64 -10.79 -23.69
C ALA A 403 -43.52 -12.32 -23.77
N ASN A 404 -42.53 -12.89 -23.09
CA ASN A 404 -42.33 -14.34 -23.00
C ASN A 404 -43.10 -14.99 -21.83
N GLY A 405 -44.06 -14.28 -21.21
CA GLY A 405 -44.87 -14.78 -20.09
C GLY A 405 -44.09 -15.01 -18.79
N GLN A 406 -42.87 -14.46 -18.68
CA GLN A 406 -42.00 -14.69 -17.54
C GLN A 406 -42.02 -13.50 -16.58
N TYR A 407 -42.20 -13.77 -15.28
CA TYR A 407 -42.09 -12.72 -14.27
C TYR A 407 -40.65 -12.16 -14.20
N PRO A 408 -40.46 -10.84 -14.36
CA PRO A 408 -39.15 -10.16 -14.34
C PRO A 408 -38.59 -10.03 -12.91
N GLY A 409 -38.30 -11.17 -12.29
CA GLY A 409 -37.66 -11.25 -10.98
C GLY A 409 -36.18 -10.89 -11.06
N ARG A 410 -35.63 -10.38 -9.95
CA ARG A 410 -34.25 -9.87 -9.86
C ARG A 410 -33.19 -10.78 -10.51
N ARG A 411 -33.19 -12.08 -10.19
CA ARG A 411 -32.23 -13.05 -10.72
C ARG A 411 -32.37 -13.23 -12.23
N LYS A 412 -33.59 -13.24 -12.77
CA LYS A 412 -33.84 -13.39 -14.21
C LYS A 412 -33.38 -12.17 -15.00
N ILE A 413 -33.58 -10.97 -14.46
CA ILE A 413 -33.05 -9.75 -15.07
C ILE A 413 -31.52 -9.75 -15.02
N GLU A 414 -30.91 -10.05 -13.87
CA GLU A 414 -29.44 -10.13 -13.74
C GLU A 414 -28.80 -11.17 -14.70
N MET A 415 -29.53 -12.24 -15.08
CA MET A 415 -29.07 -13.25 -16.06
C MET A 415 -29.19 -12.81 -17.53
N ASN A 416 -30.09 -11.87 -17.85
CA ASN A 416 -30.36 -11.41 -19.22
C ASN A 416 -29.75 -10.03 -19.52
N LEU A 417 -29.23 -9.34 -18.51
CA LEU A 417 -28.46 -8.11 -18.68
C LEU A 417 -27.02 -8.41 -19.11
N SER A 418 -26.39 -7.47 -19.81
CA SER A 418 -24.95 -7.56 -20.05
C SER A 418 -24.19 -7.66 -18.72
N ASN A 419 -23.13 -8.50 -18.68
CA ASN A 419 -22.35 -8.93 -17.49
C ASN A 419 -21.76 -7.82 -16.58
N LYS A 420 -22.10 -6.53 -16.81
CA LYS A 420 -21.59 -5.36 -16.10
C LYS A 420 -22.63 -4.58 -15.28
N ILE A 421 -23.93 -4.87 -15.39
CA ILE A 421 -24.98 -4.14 -14.65
C ILE A 421 -25.49 -4.99 -13.49
N ILE A 422 -25.28 -4.50 -12.26
CA ILE A 422 -25.71 -5.20 -11.04
C ILE A 422 -26.92 -4.48 -10.46
N LEU A 423 -28.05 -5.16 -10.31
CA LEU A 423 -29.30 -4.63 -9.73
C LEU A 423 -29.20 -4.22 -8.25
N ARG A 424 -28.04 -4.37 -7.62
CA ARG A 424 -27.70 -3.76 -6.32
C ARG A 424 -27.35 -2.28 -6.43
N GLU A 425 -26.91 -1.82 -7.60
CA GLU A 425 -26.68 -0.40 -7.85
C GLU A 425 -28.01 0.37 -7.72
N LYS A 426 -27.99 1.50 -7.01
CA LYS A 426 -29.20 2.27 -6.66
C LYS A 426 -30.04 2.62 -7.90
N VAL A 427 -29.39 3.11 -8.96
CA VAL A 427 -30.01 3.50 -10.23
C VAL A 427 -30.71 2.32 -10.90
N ALA A 428 -30.05 1.15 -10.96
CA ALA A 428 -30.62 -0.06 -11.56
C ALA A 428 -31.82 -0.59 -10.73
N LYS A 429 -31.69 -0.56 -9.39
CA LYS A 429 -32.75 -0.98 -8.47
C LYS A 429 -34.00 -0.10 -8.57
N GLU A 430 -33.81 1.22 -8.66
CA GLU A 430 -34.91 2.19 -8.80
C GLU A 430 -35.61 2.05 -10.15
N ALA A 431 -34.84 1.92 -11.24
CA ALA A 431 -35.41 1.68 -12.58
C ALA A 431 -36.26 0.40 -12.61
N TRP A 432 -35.73 -0.71 -12.09
CA TRP A 432 -36.47 -1.98 -12.01
C TRP A 432 -37.75 -1.87 -11.20
N LYS A 433 -37.69 -1.31 -9.99
CA LYS A 433 -38.88 -1.15 -9.13
C LYS A 433 -39.94 -0.25 -9.76
N SER A 434 -39.52 0.87 -10.36
CA SER A 434 -40.43 1.81 -11.01
C SER A 434 -41.17 1.14 -12.18
N LYS A 435 -40.46 0.40 -13.03
CA LYS A 435 -41.06 -0.29 -14.19
C LYS A 435 -41.96 -1.46 -13.78
N LEU A 436 -41.65 -2.19 -12.69
CA LEU A 436 -42.56 -3.19 -12.14
C LEU A 436 -43.84 -2.57 -11.58
N GLY A 437 -43.73 -1.45 -10.87
CA GLY A 437 -44.88 -0.71 -10.35
C GLY A 437 -45.80 -0.21 -11.47
N MET A 438 -45.23 0.31 -12.56
CA MET A 438 -45.99 0.75 -13.75
C MET A 438 -46.76 -0.38 -14.44
N ASN A 439 -46.26 -1.61 -14.39
CA ASN A 439 -46.93 -2.78 -14.97
C ASN A 439 -47.89 -3.49 -13.99
N GLY A 440 -48.17 -2.91 -12.81
CA GLY A 440 -49.04 -3.53 -11.81
C GLY A 440 -48.44 -4.79 -11.16
N LEU A 441 -47.14 -5.02 -11.32
CA LEU A 441 -46.40 -6.19 -10.84
C LEU A 441 -45.60 -5.88 -9.56
N GLY A 442 -45.87 -4.75 -8.91
CA GLY A 442 -45.22 -4.34 -7.67
C GLY A 442 -45.69 -5.17 -6.48
N LYS A 443 -44.74 -5.70 -5.69
CA LYS A 443 -44.98 -6.10 -4.30
C LYS A 443 -44.57 -4.98 -3.36
#